data_AF-A0A315TVJ6-F1
#
_entry.id   AF-A0A315TVJ6-F1
#
_cell.length_a   1.000
_cell.length_b   1.000
_cell.length_c   1.000
_cell.angle_alpha   90.00
_cell.angle_beta   90.00
_cell.angle_gamma   90.00
#
_symmetry.space_group_name_H-M   'P 1'
#
loop_
_entity.id
_entity.type
_entity.pdbx_description
1 polymer ?
#
loop_
_entity_poly.entity_id
_entity_poly.type
_entity_poly.pdbx_seq_one_letter_code
_entity_poly.pdbx_strand_id
1 'polypeptide(L)' 'MIDSEILAVEAAAARLETSRTSEENAANLQSAVAAAVTHGKSIRDVAAAAHLTALEVLDAADAVTYPGPALQAPNMTQ' A
#
# COMPACT_ATOMS: atom_id res chain seq x y z
N MET A 1 18.66 -6.15 -14.17
CA MET A 1 17.20 -6.29 -14.35
C MET A 1 16.60 -5.19 -13.49
N ILE A 2 15.87 -4.24 -14.08
CA ILE A 2 15.30 -3.15 -13.30
C ILE A 2 14.14 -3.73 -12.50
N ASP A 3 14.07 -3.43 -11.21
CA ASP A 3 13.05 -3.98 -10.32
C ASP A 3 11.72 -3.25 -10.57
N SER A 4 10.89 -3.82 -11.45
CA SER A 4 9.65 -3.19 -11.93
C SER A 4 8.66 -2.91 -10.80
N GLU A 5 8.67 -3.71 -9.76
CA GLU A 5 7.85 -3.55 -8.56
C GLU A 5 8.28 -2.33 -7.74
N ILE A 6 9.59 -2.13 -7.54
CA ILE A 6 10.11 -0.94 -6.85
C ILE A 6 9.82 0.33 -7.65
N LEU A 7 9.99 0.31 -8.98
CA LEU A 7 9.63 1.43 -9.84
C LEU A 7 8.12 1.78 -9.75
N ALA A 8 7.26 0.77 -9.64
CA ALA A 8 5.83 0.99 -9.50
C ALA A 8 5.49 1.67 -8.15
N VAL A 9 6.18 1.29 -7.08
CA VAL A 9 6.06 1.93 -5.76
C VAL A 9 6.53 3.38 -5.81
N GLU A 10 7.68 3.67 -6.42
CA GLU A 10 8.19 5.05 -6.58
C GLU A 10 7.21 5.92 -7.38
N ALA A 11 6.68 5.40 -8.49
CA ALA A 11 5.72 6.12 -9.31
C ALA A 11 4.41 6.39 -8.57
N ALA A 12 3.94 5.44 -7.76
CA ALA A 12 2.75 5.62 -6.93
C ALA A 12 2.99 6.64 -5.80
N ALA A 13 4.15 6.61 -5.17
CA ALA A 13 4.54 7.54 -4.12
C ALA A 13 4.61 8.97 -4.67
N ALA A 14 5.28 9.17 -5.81
CA ALA A 14 5.35 10.46 -6.48
C ALA A 14 3.96 11.02 -6.83
N ARG A 15 3.04 10.17 -7.30
CA ARG A 15 1.65 10.57 -7.58
C ARG A 15 0.91 10.99 -6.31
N LEU A 16 1.06 10.24 -5.22
CA LEU A 16 0.47 10.61 -3.94
C LEU A 16 1.05 11.93 -3.41
N GLU A 17 2.35 12.19 -3.56
CA GLU A 17 2.96 13.46 -3.16
C GLU A 17 2.39 14.65 -3.95
N THR A 18 2.20 14.49 -5.27
CA THR A 18 1.63 15.55 -6.12
C THR A 18 0.14 15.80 -5.85
N SER A 19 -0.58 14.82 -5.30
CA SER A 19 -2.03 14.88 -5.08
C SER A 19 -2.38 14.18 -3.76
N ARG A 20 -1.86 14.75 -2.67
CA ARG A 20 -1.90 14.18 -1.31
C ARG A 20 -3.30 13.96 -0.75
N THR A 21 -4.32 14.61 -1.33
CA THR A 21 -5.72 14.49 -0.91
C THR A 21 -6.48 13.40 -1.66
N SER A 22 -5.86 12.70 -2.61
CA SER A 22 -6.52 11.66 -3.39
C SER A 22 -6.45 10.32 -2.66
N GLU A 23 -7.59 9.87 -2.13
CA GLU A 23 -7.75 8.52 -1.57
C GLU A 23 -7.42 7.43 -2.59
N GLU A 24 -7.71 7.66 -3.87
CA GLU A 24 -7.35 6.76 -4.97
C GLU A 24 -5.82 6.60 -5.09
N ASN A 25 -5.06 7.70 -4.94
CA ASN A 25 -3.60 7.63 -4.98
C ASN A 25 -3.02 6.92 -3.77
N ALA A 26 -3.65 7.07 -2.59
CA ALA A 26 -3.25 6.34 -1.39
C ALA A 26 -3.50 4.84 -1.55
N ALA A 27 -4.67 4.45 -2.05
CA ALA A 27 -5.01 3.06 -2.35
C ALA A 27 -4.10 2.44 -3.42
N ASN A 28 -3.72 3.21 -4.44
CA ASN A 28 -2.76 2.81 -5.46
C ASN A 28 -1.36 2.58 -4.87
N LEU A 29 -0.89 3.45 -3.97
CA LEU A 29 0.38 3.26 -3.28
C LEU A 29 0.35 2.00 -2.39
N GLN A 30 -0.72 1.80 -1.62
CA GLN A 30 -0.90 0.61 -0.78
C GLN A 30 -0.89 -0.68 -1.62
N SER A 31 -1.59 -0.68 -2.77
CA SER A 31 -1.60 -1.83 -3.69
C SER A 31 -0.22 -2.13 -4.27
N ALA A 32 0.54 -1.10 -4.66
CA ALA A 32 1.90 -1.26 -5.17
C ALA A 32 2.85 -1.81 -4.08
N VAL A 33 2.74 -1.29 -2.85
CA VAL A 33 3.50 -1.76 -1.69
C VAL A 33 3.18 -3.23 -1.39
N ALA A 34 1.89 -3.59 -1.33
CA ALA A 34 1.45 -4.97 -1.09
C ALA A 34 1.96 -5.93 -2.17
N ALA A 35 1.90 -5.52 -3.44
CA ALA A 35 2.43 -6.32 -4.55
C ALA A 35 3.94 -6.52 -4.44
N ALA A 36 4.72 -5.47 -4.13
CA ALA A 36 6.16 -5.58 -3.97
C ALA A 36 6.53 -6.52 -2.81
N VAL A 37 5.86 -6.40 -1.66
CA VAL A 37 6.09 -7.28 -0.50
C VAL A 37 5.69 -8.73 -0.82
N THR A 38 4.56 -8.94 -1.50
CA THR A 38 4.10 -10.28 -1.92
C THR A 38 5.07 -10.95 -2.90
N HIS A 39 5.70 -10.17 -3.79
CA HIS A 39 6.74 -10.66 -4.70
C HIS A 39 8.11 -10.84 -4.03
N GLY A 40 8.20 -10.70 -2.70
CA GLY A 40 9.40 -10.98 -1.92
C GLY A 40 10.44 -9.85 -1.92
N LYS A 41 10.05 -8.62 -2.28
CA LYS A 41 10.95 -7.47 -2.12
C LYS A 41 11.18 -7.17 -0.65
N SER A 42 12.38 -6.66 -0.36
CA SER A 42 12.74 -6.23 0.99
C SER A 42 11.86 -5.06 1.42
N ILE A 43 11.27 -5.16 2.63
CA ILE A 43 10.52 -4.07 3.25
C ILE A 43 11.35 -2.79 3.31
N ARG A 44 12.66 -2.88 3.49
CA ARG A 44 13.55 -1.71 3.52
C ARG A 44 13.64 -1.00 2.17
N ASP A 45 13.67 -1.76 1.08
CA ASP A 45 13.77 -1.21 -0.27
C ASP A 45 12.44 -0.58 -0.70
N VAL A 46 11.32 -1.25 -0.37
CA VAL A 46 9.96 -0.73 -0.59
C VAL A 46 9.71 0.54 0.24
N ALA A 47 10.16 0.56 1.50
CA ALA A 47 10.06 1.73 2.37
C ALA A 47 10.84 2.93 1.81
N ALA A 48 12.06 2.69 1.32
CA ALA A 48 12.87 3.73 0.70
C ALA A 48 12.19 4.30 -0.56
N ALA A 49 11.64 3.43 -1.41
CA ALA A 49 10.93 3.81 -2.63
C ALA A 49 9.62 4.56 -2.37
N ALA A 50 8.89 4.18 -1.32
CA ALA A 50 7.61 4.79 -0.96
C ALA A 50 7.76 6.07 -0.12
N HIS A 51 8.98 6.39 0.33
CA HIS A 51 9.22 7.39 1.39
C HIS A 51 8.43 7.10 2.68
N LEU A 52 8.28 5.82 3.01
CA LEU A 52 7.57 5.34 4.20
C LEU A 52 8.53 4.70 5.19
N THR A 53 8.08 4.54 6.43
CA THR A 53 8.73 3.68 7.42
C THR A 53 8.41 2.21 7.17
N ALA A 54 9.24 1.31 7.70
CA ALA A 54 8.99 -0.13 7.60
C ALA A 54 7.66 -0.57 8.23
N LEU A 55 7.19 0.13 9.26
CA LEU A 55 5.90 -0.09 9.91
C LEU A 55 4.74 0.30 9.00
N GLU A 56 4.82 1.46 8.36
CA GLU A 56 3.80 1.92 7.40
C GLU A 56 3.74 1.02 6.16
N VAL A 57 4.88 0.48 5.71
CA VAL A 57 4.91 -0.52 4.63
C VAL A 57 4.17 -1.80 5.03
N LEU A 58 4.37 -2.27 6.26
CA LEU A 58 3.69 -3.46 6.76
C LEU A 58 2.18 -3.22 6.90
N ASP A 59 1.79 -2.08 7.45
CA ASP A 59 0.38 -1.68 7.59
C ASP A 59 -0.30 -1.56 6.21
N ALA A 60 0.35 -0.94 5.23
CA ALA A 60 -0.14 -0.83 3.86
C ALA A 60 -0.30 -2.20 3.17
N ALA A 61 0.65 -3.12 3.38
CA ALA A 61 0.58 -4.46 2.83
C ALA A 61 -0.51 -5.31 3.52
N ASP A 62 -0.67 -5.16 4.84
CA ASP A 62 -1.68 -5.84 5.64
C ASP A 62 -3.09 -5.38 5.25
N ALA A 63 -3.32 -4.07 5.11
CA ALA A 63 -4.61 -3.50 4.72
C ALA A 63 -5.14 -4.04 3.38
N VAL A 64 -4.24 -4.37 2.44
CA VAL A 64 -4.59 -4.93 1.12
C VAL A 64 -4.74 -6.46 1.17
N THR A 65 -3.90 -7.14 1.94
CA THR A 65 -3.90 -8.61 2.03
C THR A 65 -5.06 -9.11 2.90
N TYR A 66 -5.35 -8.38 3.96
CA TYR A 66 -6.40 -8.63 4.93
C TYR A 66 -7.29 -7.39 5.00
N PRO A 67 -8.10 -7.12 3.96
CA PRO A 67 -9.14 -6.12 4.09
C PRO A 67 -10.01 -6.57 5.26
N GLY A 68 -9.97 -5.82 6.35
CA GLY A 68 -10.72 -6.15 7.56
C GLY A 68 -12.17 -6.44 7.20
N PRO A 69 -12.90 -7.25 7.99
CA PRO A 69 -14.31 -7.46 7.72
C PRO A 69 -14.95 -6.08 7.62
N ALA A 70 -15.45 -5.74 6.43
CA ALA A 70 -16.31 -4.58 6.28
C ALA A 70 -17.30 -4.67 7.43
N LEU A 71 -17.40 -3.61 8.24
CA LEU A 71 -18.37 -3.51 9.32
C LEU A 71 -19.79 -3.52 8.71
N GLN A 72 -20.20 -4.63 8.11
CA GLN A 72 -21.58 -5.05 8.07
C GLN A 72 -21.88 -5.42 9.51
N ALA A 73 -22.20 -4.40 10.31
CA ALA A 73 -22.93 -4.61 11.54
C ALA A 73 -24.08 -5.57 11.21
N PRO A 74 -24.19 -6.75 11.86
CA PRO A 74 -25.36 -7.58 11.68
C PRO A 74 -26.56 -6.71 12.07
N ASN A 75 -27.47 -6.52 11.13
CA ASN A 75 -28.70 -5.79 11.30
C ASN A 75 -29.55 -6.54 12.35
N MET A 76 -29.27 -6.29 13.63
CA MET A 76 -30.07 -6.75 14.76
C MET A 76 -31.17 -5.72 15.01
N THR A 77 -32.22 -5.80 14.21
CA THR A 77 -33.55 -5.25 14.51
C THR A 77 -34.51 -6.42 14.27
N GLN A 78 -34.87 -7.15 15.32
CA GLN A 78 -36.10 -6.95 16.12
C GLN A 78 -37.35 -6.93 15.25
#